data_AF-A0A945MFS6-F1
#
_entry.id   AF-A0A945MFS6-F1
#
_cell.length_a   1.000
_cell.length_b   1.000
_cell.length_c   1.000
_cell.angle_alpha   90.00
_cell.angle_beta   90.00
_cell.angle_gamma   90.00
#
_symmetry.space_group_name_H-M   'P 1'
#
loop_
_entity.id
_entity.type
_entity.pdbx_description
1 polymer ?
#
loop_
_entity_poly.entity_id
_entity_poly.type
_entity_poly.pdbx_seq_one_letter_code
_entity_poly.pdbx_strand_id
1 'polypeptide(L)' 'MVEERLINSSLTDEDLNDSNTRPNRLGEFVGQRVVCDNLKVFVDAARERNEAMD' A
#
# COMPACT_ATOMS: atom_id res chain seq x y z
N MET A 1 24.01 -14.12 -9.12
CA MET A 1 23.07 -15.04 -8.44
C MET A 1 21.85 -14.23 -8.13
N VAL A 2 20.68 -14.61 -8.64
CA VAL A 2 19.44 -13.88 -8.36
C VAL A 2 19.01 -14.33 -6.97
N GLU A 3 19.03 -13.42 -6.01
CA GLU A 3 18.61 -13.70 -4.63
C GLU A 3 17.14 -14.10 -4.68
N GLU A 4 16.85 -15.37 -4.36
CA GLU A 4 15.49 -15.89 -4.33
C GLU A 4 14.73 -15.13 -3.25
N ARG A 5 13.79 -14.27 -3.68
CA ARG A 5 13.05 -13.41 -2.78
C ARG A 5 12.23 -14.29 -1.84
N LEU A 6 12.54 -14.27 -0.55
CA LEU A 6 11.79 -14.95 0.51
C LEU A 6 10.47 -14.21 0.79
N ILE A 7 9.65 -13.97 -0.24
CA ILE A 7 8.38 -13.27 -0.10
C ILE A 7 7.29 -14.11 -0.75
N ASN A 8 6.32 -14.52 0.05
CA ASN A 8 5.13 -15.23 -0.41
C ASN A 8 4.02 -14.20 -0.69
N SER A 9 3.42 -14.28 -1.88
CA SER A 9 2.27 -13.44 -2.26
C SER A 9 0.92 -14.12 -2.05
N SER A 10 0.94 -15.39 -1.60
CA SER A 10 -0.27 -16.17 -1.35
C SER A 10 -0.94 -15.68 -0.07
N LEU A 11 -2.26 -15.51 -0.12
CA LEU A 11 -3.06 -15.19 1.06
C LEU A 11 -2.98 -16.32 2.07
N THR A 12 -2.71 -15.98 3.33
CA THR A 12 -2.68 -16.93 4.45
C THR A 12 -3.81 -16.67 5.44
N ASP A 13 -4.07 -17.61 6.34
CA ASP A 13 -5.04 -17.42 7.44
C ASP A 13 -4.62 -16.28 8.39
N GLU A 14 -3.33 -15.98 8.51
CA GLU A 14 -2.82 -14.86 9.30
C GLU A 14 -3.20 -13.51 8.68
N ASP A 15 -3.17 -13.39 7.35
CA ASP A 15 -3.61 -12.18 6.65
C ASP A 15 -5.11 -11.87 6.88
N LEU A 16 -5.93 -12.91 7.02
CA LEU A 16 -7.36 -12.77 7.31
C LEU A 16 -7.60 -12.19 8.70
N ASN A 17 -6.78 -12.58 9.69
CA ASN A 17 -6.86 -12.06 11.05
C ASN A 17 -6.39 -10.59 11.15
N ASP A 18 -5.45 -10.18 10.31
CA ASP A 18 -4.91 -8.82 10.23
C ASP A 18 -5.83 -7.81 9.51
N SER A 19 -6.94 -8.28 8.91
CA SER A 19 -7.86 -7.44 8.14
C SER A 19 -8.54 -6.32 8.95
N ASN A 20 -8.59 -6.46 10.29
CA ASN A 20 -9.17 -5.45 11.17
C ASN A 20 -8.18 -4.35 11.57
N THR A 21 -6.87 -4.60 11.48
CA THR A 21 -5.82 -3.65 11.88
C THR A 21 -5.24 -2.91 10.67
N ARG A 22 -5.32 -3.52 9.48
CA ARG A 22 -4.84 -2.92 8.24
C ARG A 22 -5.94 -2.07 7.58
N PRO A 23 -5.72 -0.74 7.43
CA PRO A 23 -6.69 0.12 6.75
C PRO A 23 -6.82 -0.27 5.28
N ASN A 24 -8.05 -0.29 4.77
CA ASN A 24 -8.36 -0.62 3.37
C ASN A 24 -8.23 0.60 2.46
N ARG A 25 -8.35 1.79 3.04
CA ARG A 25 -8.19 3.07 2.34
C ARG A 25 -7.10 3.89 3.01
N LEU A 26 -6.34 4.64 2.21
CA LEU A 26 -5.32 5.54 2.73
C LEU A 26 -5.87 6.54 3.77
N GLY A 27 -7.13 6.96 3.62
CA GLY A 27 -7.80 7.85 4.57
C GLY A 27 -8.20 7.22 5.92
N GLU A 28 -8.18 5.89 6.02
CA GLU A 28 -8.42 5.16 7.28
C GLU A 28 -7.13 5.01 8.10
N PHE A 29 -5.97 5.36 7.51
CA PHE A 29 -4.68 5.24 8.17
C PHE A 29 -4.57 6.22 9.34
N VAL A 30 -4.26 5.69 10.53
CA VAL A 30 -4.13 6.48 11.75
C VAL A 30 -2.67 6.89 11.95
N GLY A 31 -2.42 8.20 12.00
CA GLY A 31 -1.08 8.77 12.13
C GLY A 31 -0.47 9.14 10.77
N GLN A 32 0.77 9.65 10.78
CA GLN A 32 1.54 10.00 9.58
C GLN A 32 0.80 10.86 8.53
N ARG A 33 -0.09 11.76 8.97
CA ARG A 33 -0.98 12.53 8.07
C ARG A 33 -0.24 13.24 6.94
N VAL A 34 0.89 13.87 7.23
CA VAL A 34 1.73 14.57 6.22
C VAL A 34 2.19 13.61 5.12
N VAL A 35 2.57 12.38 5.47
CA VAL A 35 3.01 11.37 4.49
C VAL A 35 1.83 10.88 3.67
N CYS A 36 0.69 10.58 4.31
CA CYS A 36 -0.53 10.16 3.62
C CYS A 36 -1.03 11.23 2.65
N ASP A 37 -0.98 12.51 3.03
CA ASP A 37 -1.40 13.64 2.19
C ASP A 37 -0.47 13.79 0.97
N ASN A 38 0.85 13.70 1.17
CA ASN A 38 1.80 13.71 0.06
C ASN A 38 1.58 12.52 -0.88
N LEU A 39 1.41 11.31 -0.34
CA LEU A 39 1.17 10.11 -1.13
C LEU A 39 -0.10 10.24 -1.98
N LYS A 40 -1.16 10.83 -1.42
CA LYS A 40 -2.40 11.10 -2.15
C LYS A 40 -2.15 11.96 -3.39
N VAL A 41 -1.35 13.03 -3.27
CA VAL A 41 -0.99 13.90 -4.41
C VAL A 41 -0.26 13.11 -5.49
N PHE A 42 0.71 12.27 -5.12
CA PHE A 42 1.43 11.45 -6.09
C PHE A 42 0.49 10.46 -6.78
N VAL A 43 -0.42 9.82 -6.03
CA VAL A 43 -1.37 8.82 -6.58
C VAL A 43 -2.30 9.50 -7.58
N ASP A 44 -2.83 10.66 -7.22
CA ASP A 44 -3.73 11.40 -8.11
C ASP A 44 -2.99 11.86 -9.37
N ALA A 45 -1.74 12.34 -9.26
CA ALA A 45 -0.93 12.72 -10.41
C ALA A 45 -0.61 11.53 -11.34
N ALA A 46 -0.28 10.36 -10.79
CA ALA A 46 -0.03 9.15 -11.58
C ALA A 46 -1.30 8.69 -12.32
N ARG A 47 -2.45 8.73 -11.63
CA ARG A 47 -3.76 8.42 -12.21
C ARG A 47 -4.12 9.37 -13.35
N GLU A 48 -3.88 10.68 -13.19
CA GLU A 48 -4.12 11.67 -14.24
C GLU A 48 -3.28 11.41 -15.49
N ARG A 49 -2.02 10.98 -15.31
CA ARG A 49 -1.13 10.63 -16.43
C ARG A 49 -1.42 9.25 -17.03
N ASN A 50 -2.23 8.42 -16.39
CA ASN A 50 -2.41 7.01 -16.73
C ASN A 50 -1.09 6.22 -16.77
N GLU A 51 -0.17 6.57 -15.87
CA GLU A 51 1.13 5.94 -15.73
C GLU A 51 1.27 5.34 -14.34
N ALA A 52 2.16 4.36 -14.19
CA ALA A 52 2.51 3.84 -12.89
C ALA A 52 3.17 4.95 -12.03
N MET A 53 2.88 4.93 -10.73
CA MET A 53 3.70 5.67 -9.78
C MET A 53 5.04 4.96 -9.66
N ASP A 54 6.13 5.69 -9.87
CA ASP A 54 7.51 5.27 -9.61
C ASP A 54 7.86 5.46 -8.12
#